data_AF-A0A6C0BWW0-F1
#
_entry.id   AF-A0A6C0BWW0-F1
#
_cell.length_a   1.000
_cell.length_b   1.000
_cell.length_c   1.000
_cell.angle_alpha   90.00
_cell.angle_beta   90.00
_cell.angle_gamma   90.00
#
_symmetry.space_group_name_H-M   'P 1'
#
loop_
_entity.id
_entity.type
_entity.pdbx_description
1 polymer ?
#
loop_
_entity_poly.entity_id
_entity_poly.type
_entity_poly.pdbx_seq_one_letter_code
_entity_poly.pdbx_strand_id
1 'polypeptide(L)'
;MEQNSNTFMEEEESSQFIINNIQSHIYYKFINCLFIHKIDQRVLDDQFNVFCEKYKIQNHTELYSLFIFVKEETTHLYDKFTVDDPILIGNLFMFVIYYMKMNSLFAYMNRVLYLMMATNKMRLSIKGCSFDEESKDFEMKTNDLIEETIDNQLRVEKLLELNKKIENISKQMNFDYVYKIESNVYHDYDGDVLNFGLVA
;
A
#
# COMPACT_ATOMS: atom_id res chain seq x y z
N MET A 1 4.71 26.08 -53.03
CA MET A 1 4.76 24.61 -52.91
C MET A 1 5.91 24.31 -51.96
N GLU A 2 5.76 24.59 -50.66
CA GLU A 2 5.07 23.75 -49.66
C GLU A 2 5.57 22.30 -49.65
N GLN A 3 6.24 21.94 -48.54
CA GLN A 3 6.09 20.71 -47.71
C GLN A 3 6.31 19.34 -48.40
N ASN A 4 7.08 18.37 -47.89
CA ASN A 4 7.39 17.98 -46.51
C ASN A 4 8.73 17.22 -46.46
N SER A 5 9.66 17.68 -45.63
CA SER A 5 10.65 16.80 -45.03
C SER A 5 10.01 16.23 -43.77
N ASN A 6 9.55 14.98 -43.81
CA ASN A 6 9.21 14.23 -42.61
C ASN A 6 10.52 13.92 -41.87
N THR A 7 10.92 14.88 -41.03
CA THR A 7 11.76 14.63 -39.87
C THR A 7 10.94 13.68 -38.99
N PHE A 8 11.28 12.39 -39.02
CA PHE A 8 10.93 11.46 -37.97
C PHE A 8 11.50 12.04 -36.67
N MET A 9 10.68 12.78 -35.94
CA MET A 9 10.97 13.06 -34.55
C MET A 9 10.89 11.71 -33.86
N GLU A 10 12.03 11.30 -33.31
CA GLU A 10 12.09 10.34 -32.23
C GLU A 10 11.08 10.82 -31.18
N GLU A 11 9.92 10.17 -31.14
CA GLU A 11 9.10 10.17 -29.94
C GLU A 11 9.97 9.48 -28.89
N GLU A 12 10.71 10.30 -28.14
CA GLU A 12 11.15 9.92 -26.80
C GLU A 12 9.87 9.48 -26.07
N GLU A 13 9.64 8.16 -26.06
CA GLU A 13 8.80 7.51 -25.05
C GLU A 13 9.46 7.78 -23.70
N SER A 14 9.27 9.01 -23.20
CA SER A 14 9.43 9.32 -21.81
C SER A 14 8.58 8.30 -21.07
N SER A 15 9.25 7.34 -20.43
CA SER A 15 8.64 6.37 -19.53
C SER A 15 7.72 7.14 -18.60
N GLN A 16 6.42 7.08 -18.90
CA GLN A 16 5.42 7.93 -18.29
C GLN A 16 5.44 7.62 -16.80
N PHE A 17 6.00 8.54 -15.98
CA PHE A 17 6.01 8.43 -14.53
C PHE A 17 4.56 8.26 -14.09
N ILE A 18 4.15 7.04 -13.78
CA ILE A 18 2.81 6.76 -13.26
C ILE A 18 2.80 7.24 -11.80
N ILE A 19 2.55 8.55 -11.61
CA ILE A 19 2.40 9.15 -10.29
C ILE A 19 1.19 8.50 -9.62
N ASN A 20 1.45 7.62 -8.66
CA ASN A 20 0.44 7.02 -7.82
C ASN A 20 0.59 7.57 -6.41
N ASN A 21 -0.42 8.30 -5.96
CA ASN A 21 -0.45 8.90 -4.63
C ASN A 21 -0.99 7.86 -3.64
N ILE A 22 -0.18 7.46 -2.67
CA ILE A 22 -0.57 6.57 -1.57
C ILE A 22 -0.40 7.31 -0.26
N GLN A 23 -1.48 7.46 0.51
CA GLN A 23 -1.39 8.00 1.87
C GLN A 23 -0.61 7.04 2.77
N SER A 24 0.28 7.57 3.61
CA SER A 24 1.13 6.83 4.57
C SER A 24 0.33 5.81 5.38
N HIS A 25 -0.84 6.22 5.88
CA HIS A 25 -1.69 5.32 6.66
C HIS A 25 -2.27 4.15 5.88
N ILE A 26 -2.55 4.34 4.59
CA ILE A 26 -2.98 3.27 3.70
C ILE A 26 -1.79 2.35 3.42
N TYR A 27 -0.61 2.91 3.17
CA TYR A 27 0.60 2.15 2.88
C TYR A 27 1.01 1.23 4.04
N TYR A 28 1.16 1.76 5.25
CA TYR A 28 1.54 0.96 6.42
C TYR A 28 0.45 -0.02 6.83
N LYS A 29 -0.83 0.35 6.73
CA LYS A 29 -1.93 -0.59 6.99
C LYS A 29 -1.93 -1.73 5.97
N PHE A 30 -1.57 -1.45 4.72
CA PHE A 30 -1.46 -2.48 3.68
C PHE A 30 -0.38 -3.51 4.01
N ILE A 31 0.82 -3.06 4.39
CA ILE A 31 1.91 -3.94 4.82
C ILE A 31 1.48 -4.77 6.03
N ASN A 32 0.90 -4.15 7.05
CA ASN A 32 0.35 -4.86 8.21
C ASN A 32 -0.64 -5.96 7.81
N CYS A 33 -1.60 -5.65 6.95
CA CYS A 33 -2.60 -6.61 6.48
C CYS A 33 -1.99 -7.80 5.74
N LEU A 34 -0.91 -7.57 4.97
CA LEU A 34 -0.19 -8.63 4.26
C LEU A 34 0.35 -9.70 5.22
N PHE A 35 0.77 -9.31 6.42
CA PHE A 35 1.41 -10.17 7.42
C PHE A 35 0.55 -10.48 8.66
N ILE A 36 -0.78 -10.25 8.60
CA ILE A 36 -1.72 -10.57 9.70
C ILE A 36 -1.64 -12.05 10.11
N HIS A 37 -1.45 -12.93 9.14
CA HIS A 37 -1.22 -14.34 9.42
C HIS A 37 0.27 -14.53 9.71
N LYS A 38 0.58 -15.24 10.80
CA LYS A 38 1.97 -15.57 11.17
C LYS A 38 2.63 -16.37 10.04
N ILE A 39 3.34 -15.68 9.16
CA ILE A 39 4.28 -16.25 8.20
C ILE A 39 5.49 -16.74 8.98
N ASP A 40 6.05 -17.88 8.59
CA ASP A 40 7.31 -18.36 9.15
C ASP A 40 8.39 -17.28 8.93
N GLN A 41 8.91 -16.76 10.04
CA GLN A 41 9.89 -15.68 10.02
C GLN A 41 11.14 -16.06 9.21
N ARG A 42 11.56 -17.33 9.23
CA ARG A 42 12.73 -17.79 8.47
C ARG A 42 12.51 -17.66 6.97
N VAL A 43 11.33 -18.02 6.49
CA VAL A 43 10.97 -17.89 5.07
C VAL A 43 10.94 -16.42 4.65
N LEU A 44 10.44 -15.55 5.52
CA LEU A 44 10.42 -14.12 5.29
C LEU A 44 11.83 -13.53 5.23
N ASP A 45 12.70 -13.94 6.14
CA ASP A 45 14.10 -13.50 6.20
C ASP A 45 14.89 -13.95 4.97
N ASP A 46 14.73 -15.22 4.58
CA ASP A 46 15.37 -15.77 3.38
C ASP A 46 14.93 -15.02 2.12
N GLN A 47 13.64 -14.75 1.96
CA GLN A 47 13.13 -14.00 0.80
C GLN A 47 13.57 -12.54 0.82
N PHE A 48 13.67 -11.92 1.99
CA PHE A 48 14.21 -10.57 2.14
C PHE A 48 15.68 -10.50 1.73
N ASN A 49 16.50 -11.46 2.16
CA ASN A 49 17.91 -11.53 1.78
C ASN A 49 18.08 -11.73 0.27
N VAL A 50 17.33 -12.66 -0.34
CA VAL A 50 17.33 -12.86 -1.80
C VAL A 50 16.94 -11.59 -2.54
N PHE A 51 15.95 -10.85 -2.04
CA PHE A 51 15.57 -9.55 -2.58
C PHE A 51 16.74 -8.56 -2.49
N CYS A 52 17.35 -8.40 -1.31
CA CYS A 52 18.46 -7.47 -1.12
C CYS A 52 19.66 -7.76 -2.01
N GLU A 53 20.03 -9.04 -2.17
CA GLU A 53 21.12 -9.47 -3.06
C GLU A 53 20.81 -9.13 -4.52
N LYS A 54 19.61 -9.51 -4.99
CA LYS A 54 19.20 -9.31 -6.38
C LYS A 54 19.17 -7.83 -6.77
N TYR A 55 18.61 -6.99 -5.91
CA TYR A 55 18.45 -5.56 -6.16
C TYR A 55 19.62 -4.71 -5.64
N LYS A 56 20.68 -5.35 -5.12
CA LYS A 56 21.90 -4.71 -4.59
C LYS A 56 21.60 -3.61 -3.56
N ILE A 57 20.68 -3.89 -2.63
CA ILE A 57 20.23 -2.95 -1.61
C ILE A 57 21.36 -2.67 -0.61
N GLN A 58 21.85 -1.43 -0.57
CA GLN A 58 22.97 -1.04 0.30
C GLN A 58 22.55 -0.89 1.76
N ASN A 59 21.36 -0.33 2.02
CA ASN A 59 20.79 -0.06 3.35
C ASN A 59 19.87 -1.21 3.84
N HIS A 60 20.29 -2.46 3.66
CA HIS A 60 19.45 -3.64 3.92
C HIS A 60 19.08 -3.80 5.41
N THR A 61 19.96 -3.39 6.34
CA THR A 61 19.70 -3.50 7.79
C THR A 61 18.65 -2.47 8.24
N GLU A 62 18.78 -1.23 7.76
CA GLU A 62 17.78 -0.18 7.99
C GLU A 62 16.45 -0.54 7.36
N LEU A 63 16.47 -1.10 6.16
CA LEU A 63 15.27 -1.52 5.44
C LEU A 63 14.54 -2.64 6.18
N TYR A 64 15.28 -3.64 6.65
CA TYR A 64 14.70 -4.72 7.43
C TYR A 64 14.13 -4.22 8.75
N SER A 65 14.83 -3.31 9.43
CA SER A 65 14.35 -2.70 10.67
C SER A 65 13.06 -1.92 10.46
N LEU A 66 12.97 -1.13 9.38
CA LEU A 66 11.74 -0.43 8.99
C LEU A 66 10.61 -1.43 8.67
N PHE A 67 10.92 -2.50 7.95
CA PHE A 67 9.94 -3.53 7.60
C PHE A 67 9.35 -4.19 8.86
N ILE A 68 10.20 -4.62 9.79
CA ILE A 68 9.76 -5.22 11.06
C ILE A 68 8.96 -4.21 11.87
N PHE A 69 9.43 -2.97 11.97
CA PHE A 69 8.69 -1.90 12.64
C PHE A 69 7.27 -1.74 12.08
N VAL A 70 7.13 -1.60 10.76
CA VAL A 70 5.80 -1.44 10.11
C VAL A 70 4.93 -2.68 10.31
N LYS A 71 5.52 -3.89 10.30
CA LYS A 71 4.82 -5.16 10.49
C LYS A 71 4.33 -5.36 11.94
N GLU A 72 5.06 -4.85 12.93
CA GLU A 72 4.80 -5.07 14.36
C GLU A 72 4.03 -3.93 15.02
N GLU A 73 4.21 -2.68 14.56
CA GLU A 73 3.43 -1.56 15.06
C GLU A 73 2.01 -1.56 14.49
N THR A 74 1.05 -1.87 15.37
CA THR A 74 -0.38 -1.83 15.05
C THR A 74 -1.07 -0.54 15.48
N THR A 75 -0.37 0.37 16.17
CA THR A 75 -0.95 1.57 16.79
C THR A 75 -1.05 2.77 15.85
N HIS A 76 -1.98 3.68 16.16
CA HIS A 76 -2.56 4.74 15.31
C HIS A 76 -1.61 5.83 14.75
N LEU A 77 -0.28 5.65 14.77
CA LEU A 77 0.71 6.63 14.29
C LEU A 77 0.91 6.53 12.76
N TYR A 78 -0.20 6.51 12.03
CA TYR A 78 -0.19 6.25 10.60
C TYR A 78 -0.19 7.51 9.74
N ASP A 79 -0.33 8.69 10.33
CA ASP A 79 -0.50 9.93 9.58
C ASP A 79 0.80 10.39 8.89
N LYS A 80 1.96 9.89 9.32
CA LYS A 80 3.27 10.26 8.77
C LYS A 80 4.12 9.03 8.47
N PHE A 81 5.01 9.13 7.49
CA PHE A 81 6.06 8.13 7.33
C PHE A 81 7.04 8.26 8.51
N THR A 82 7.38 7.13 9.12
CA THR A 82 8.31 7.07 10.25
C THR A 82 9.75 7.41 9.85
N VAL A 83 10.04 7.35 8.54
CA VAL A 83 11.35 7.65 7.96
C VAL A 83 11.15 8.57 6.77
N ASP A 84 11.94 9.63 6.68
CA ASP A 84 11.92 10.62 5.58
C ASP A 84 13.01 10.34 4.52
N ASP A 85 13.37 9.07 4.35
CA ASP A 85 14.30 8.60 3.32
C ASP A 85 13.48 8.00 2.17
N PRO A 86 13.35 8.71 1.03
CA PRO A 86 12.56 8.23 -0.09
C PRO A 86 13.13 6.93 -0.68
N ILE A 87 14.46 6.70 -0.61
CA ILE A 87 15.09 5.47 -1.11
C ILE A 87 14.66 4.29 -0.24
N LEU A 88 14.67 4.46 1.08
CA LEU A 88 14.28 3.40 2.00
C LEU A 88 12.79 3.02 1.82
N ILE A 89 11.91 4.02 1.67
CA ILE A 89 10.49 3.78 1.41
C ILE A 89 10.27 3.09 0.07
N GLY A 90 10.96 3.53 -0.99
CA GLY A 90 10.88 2.92 -2.32
C GLY A 90 11.34 1.47 -2.31
N ASN A 91 12.45 1.18 -1.63
CA ASN A 91 12.97 -0.17 -1.47
C ASN A 91 12.00 -1.06 -0.68
N LEU A 92 11.35 -0.53 0.36
CA LEU A 92 10.33 -1.27 1.11
C LEU A 92 9.13 -1.58 0.23
N PHE A 93 8.68 -0.60 -0.56
CA PHE A 93 7.54 -0.81 -1.43
C PHE A 93 7.88 -1.83 -2.51
N MET A 94 9.08 -1.75 -3.09
CA MET A 94 9.58 -2.69 -4.07
C MET A 94 9.67 -4.11 -3.49
N PHE A 95 10.11 -4.27 -2.24
CA PHE A 95 10.08 -5.55 -1.54
C PHE A 95 8.65 -6.09 -1.40
N VAL A 96 7.67 -5.24 -1.06
CA VAL A 96 6.26 -5.65 -0.99
C VAL A 96 5.76 -6.15 -2.34
N ILE A 97 6.01 -5.44 -3.45
CA ILE A 97 5.63 -5.89 -4.80
C ILE A 97 6.29 -7.24 -5.12
N TYR A 98 7.59 -7.35 -4.85
CA TYR A 98 8.38 -8.57 -5.06
C TYR A 98 7.80 -9.75 -4.29
N TYR A 99 7.59 -9.59 -2.99
CA TYR A 99 7.07 -10.61 -2.09
C TYR A 99 5.66 -11.05 -2.49
N MET A 100 4.76 -10.11 -2.79
CA MET A 100 3.40 -10.43 -3.19
C MET A 100 3.34 -11.21 -4.50
N LYS A 101 4.17 -10.85 -5.48
CA LYS A 101 4.23 -11.55 -6.76
C LYS A 101 4.80 -12.96 -6.62
N MET A 102 5.95 -13.11 -5.95
CA MET A 102 6.62 -14.41 -5.80
C MET A 102 5.74 -15.43 -5.07
N ASN A 103 4.92 -14.98 -4.13
CA ASN A 103 4.08 -15.84 -3.31
C ASN A 103 2.60 -15.83 -3.73
N SER A 104 2.25 -15.23 -4.88
CA SER A 104 0.88 -15.16 -5.40
C SER A 104 -0.16 -14.60 -4.41
N LEU A 105 0.22 -13.57 -3.63
CA LEU A 105 -0.56 -13.09 -2.47
C LEU A 105 -1.69 -12.12 -2.82
N PHE A 106 -1.82 -11.67 -4.06
CA PHE A 106 -2.85 -10.70 -4.45
C PHE A 106 -4.27 -11.19 -4.19
N ALA A 107 -4.56 -12.45 -4.53
CA ALA A 107 -5.87 -13.07 -4.29
C ALA A 107 -6.16 -13.25 -2.80
N TYR A 108 -5.13 -13.61 -2.03
CA TYR A 108 -5.21 -13.72 -0.59
C TYR A 108 -5.50 -12.34 0.05
N MET A 109 -4.77 -11.30 -0.35
CA MET A 109 -4.97 -9.95 0.16
C MET A 109 -6.38 -9.43 -0.18
N ASN A 110 -6.88 -9.67 -1.39
CA ASN A 110 -8.27 -9.37 -1.76
C ASN A 110 -9.26 -10.07 -0.82
N ARG A 111 -9.05 -11.36 -0.52
CA ARG A 111 -9.94 -12.10 0.40
C ARG A 111 -9.95 -11.50 1.80
N VAL A 112 -8.79 -11.13 2.34
CA VAL A 112 -8.68 -10.48 3.65
C VAL A 112 -9.41 -9.14 3.66
N LEU A 113 -9.17 -8.29 2.66
CA LEU A 113 -9.79 -6.96 2.57
C LEU A 113 -11.31 -7.05 2.34
N TYR A 114 -11.80 -7.97 1.52
CA TYR A 114 -13.24 -8.19 1.35
C TYR A 114 -13.92 -8.70 2.63
N LEU A 115 -13.23 -9.50 3.44
CA LEU A 115 -13.75 -9.93 4.74
C LEU A 115 -13.88 -8.74 5.71
N MET A 116 -12.88 -7.85 5.75
CA MET A 116 -12.95 -6.60 6.52
C MET A 116 -14.12 -5.73 6.06
N MET A 117 -14.29 -5.59 4.74
CA MET A 117 -15.38 -4.83 4.14
C MET A 117 -16.76 -5.41 4.50
N ALA A 118 -16.92 -6.73 4.42
CA ALA A 118 -18.16 -7.41 4.79
C ALA A 118 -18.47 -7.22 6.29
N THR A 119 -17.44 -7.27 7.15
CA THR A 119 -17.58 -7.05 8.60
C THR A 119 -18.03 -5.63 8.91
N ASN A 120 -17.46 -4.62 8.24
CA ASN A 120 -17.88 -3.22 8.38
C ASN A 120 -19.34 -3.02 7.94
N LYS A 121 -19.73 -3.61 6.79
CA LYS A 121 -21.13 -3.56 6.32
C LYS A 121 -22.10 -4.23 7.31
N MET A 122 -21.74 -5.39 7.87
CA MET A 122 -22.55 -6.04 8.90
C MET A 122 -22.69 -5.17 10.15
N ARG A 123 -21.62 -4.51 10.61
CA ARG A 123 -21.65 -3.56 11.75
C ARG A 123 -22.62 -2.40 11.51
N LEU A 124 -22.68 -1.89 10.28
CA LEU A 124 -23.65 -0.85 9.88
C LEU A 124 -25.09 -1.40 9.83
N SER A 125 -25.30 -2.61 9.29
CA SER A 125 -26.64 -3.20 9.15
C SER A 125 -27.27 -3.61 10.49
N ILE A 126 -26.49 -4.20 11.42
CA ILE A 126 -26.99 -4.63 12.74
C ILE A 126 -27.46 -3.42 13.57
N LYS A 127 -26.84 -2.25 13.38
CA LYS A 127 -27.17 -1.02 14.12
C LYS A 127 -28.32 -0.21 13.54
N GLY A 128 -28.75 -0.50 12.30
CA GLY A 128 -30.03 -0.03 11.76
C GLY A 128 -31.25 -0.63 12.49
N CYS A 129 -31.03 -1.57 13.42
CA CYS A 129 -32.02 -2.11 14.34
C CYS A 129 -31.77 -1.58 15.77
N SER A 130 -32.34 -0.44 16.15
CA SER A 130 -32.57 -0.08 17.58
C SER A 130 -34.02 0.38 17.71
N PHE A 131 -34.90 -0.24 18.53
CA PHE A 131 -34.93 -0.44 19.99
C PHE A 131 -35.05 0.88 20.77
N ASP A 132 -36.31 1.17 21.14
CA ASP A 132 -36.95 2.08 22.10
C ASP A 132 -36.22 3.35 22.64
N GLU A 133 -37.04 4.39 22.77
CA GLU A 133 -36.78 5.85 22.75
C GLU A 133 -36.00 6.47 23.93
N GLU A 134 -35.27 5.72 24.76
CA GLU A 134 -34.73 6.26 26.04
C GLU A 134 -33.28 6.77 26.05
N SER A 135 -32.62 7.08 24.91
CA SER A 135 -31.15 7.15 24.95
C SER A 135 -30.44 8.17 24.04
N LYS A 136 -30.57 9.47 24.32
CA LYS A 136 -29.77 10.53 23.65
C LYS A 136 -28.24 10.34 23.75
N ASP A 137 -27.74 9.82 24.88
CA ASP A 137 -26.31 9.48 25.04
C ASP A 137 -25.89 8.23 24.24
N PHE A 138 -26.83 7.34 23.94
CA PHE A 138 -26.61 6.18 23.08
C PHE A 138 -26.66 6.58 21.61
N GLU A 139 -27.53 7.52 21.23
CA GLU A 139 -27.58 8.11 19.88
C GLU A 139 -26.24 8.77 19.50
N MET A 140 -25.65 9.60 20.38
CA MET A 140 -24.37 10.27 20.08
C MET A 140 -23.21 9.27 19.90
N LYS A 141 -23.07 8.29 20.82
CA LYS A 141 -22.06 7.21 20.68
C LYS A 141 -22.34 6.30 19.48
N THR A 142 -23.58 6.25 19.01
CA THR A 142 -23.95 5.49 17.81
C THR A 142 -23.53 6.24 16.55
N ASN A 143 -23.68 7.57 16.51
CA ASN A 143 -23.21 8.41 15.40
C ASN A 143 -21.69 8.35 15.26
N ASP A 144 -20.93 8.55 16.34
CA ASP A 144 -19.45 8.48 16.31
C ASP A 144 -18.97 7.12 15.75
N LEU A 145 -19.65 6.04 16.14
CA LEU A 145 -19.31 4.69 15.71
C LEU A 145 -19.72 4.40 14.26
N ILE A 146 -20.80 5.01 13.78
CA ILE A 146 -21.20 4.96 12.36
C ILE A 146 -20.15 5.70 11.52
N GLU A 147 -19.77 6.91 11.92
CA GLU A 147 -18.72 7.69 11.25
C GLU A 147 -17.39 6.93 11.22
N GLU A 148 -16.96 6.35 12.35
CA GLU A 148 -15.78 5.49 12.42
C GLU A 148 -15.88 4.28 11.47
N THR A 149 -17.06 3.66 11.37
CA THR A 149 -17.26 2.49 10.50
C THR A 149 -17.27 2.88 9.02
N ILE A 150 -17.82 4.05 8.67
CA ILE A 150 -17.78 4.62 7.30
C ILE A 150 -16.34 4.97 6.92
N ASP A 151 -15.60 5.65 7.80
CA ASP A 151 -14.20 5.98 7.56
C ASP A 151 -13.35 4.69 7.38
N ASN A 152 -13.57 3.69 8.23
CA ASN A 152 -12.92 2.38 8.07
C ASN A 152 -13.30 1.70 6.74
N GLN A 153 -14.54 1.83 6.29
CA GLN A 153 -14.99 1.31 4.99
C GLN A 153 -14.22 1.99 3.84
N LEU A 154 -14.12 3.32 3.85
CA LEU A 154 -13.36 4.08 2.85
C LEU A 154 -11.86 3.71 2.84
N ARG A 155 -11.27 3.50 4.02
CA ARG A 155 -9.87 3.04 4.14
C ARG A 155 -9.67 1.66 3.52
N VAL A 156 -10.61 0.72 3.73
CA VAL A 156 -10.54 -0.62 3.13
C VAL A 156 -10.67 -0.56 1.61
N GLU A 157 -11.48 0.34 1.07
CA GLU A 157 -11.59 0.56 -0.38
C GLU A 157 -10.28 1.07 -0.98
N LYS A 158 -9.60 2.02 -0.32
CA LYS A 158 -8.26 2.48 -0.70
C LYS A 158 -7.21 1.36 -0.66
N LEU A 159 -7.28 0.46 0.33
CA LEU A 159 -6.41 -0.72 0.40
C LEU A 159 -6.64 -1.69 -0.78
N LEU A 160 -7.90 -1.90 -1.20
CA LEU A 160 -8.25 -2.71 -2.37
C LEU A 160 -7.71 -2.09 -3.67
N GLU A 161 -7.85 -0.76 -3.80
CA GLU A 161 -7.30 -0.02 -4.94
C GLU A 161 -5.77 -0.15 -4.98
N LEU A 162 -5.11 0.01 -3.84
CA LEU A 162 -3.66 -0.20 -3.73
C LEU A 162 -3.26 -1.63 -4.12
N ASN A 163 -3.97 -2.65 -3.66
CA ASN A 163 -3.71 -4.04 -4.06
C ASN A 163 -3.77 -4.22 -5.58
N LYS A 164 -4.80 -3.67 -6.22
CA LYS A 164 -4.97 -3.68 -7.68
C LYS A 164 -3.83 -2.96 -8.40
N LYS A 165 -3.41 -1.80 -7.89
CA LYS A 165 -2.28 -1.03 -8.44
C LYS A 165 -1.00 -1.85 -8.40
N ILE A 166 -0.66 -2.42 -7.24
CA ILE A 166 0.52 -3.27 -7.08
C ILE A 166 0.43 -4.51 -7.98
N GLU A 167 -0.74 -5.14 -8.09
CA GLU A 167 -0.94 -6.30 -8.96
C GLU A 167 -0.66 -5.93 -10.43
N ASN A 168 -1.18 -4.79 -10.91
CA ASN A 168 -0.96 -4.33 -12.26
C ASN A 168 0.51 -4.00 -12.54
N ILE A 169 1.19 -3.31 -11.61
CA ILE A 169 2.63 -3.05 -11.69
C ILE A 169 3.39 -4.39 -11.76
N SER A 170 3.05 -5.32 -10.88
CA SER A 170 3.72 -6.63 -10.82
C SER A 170 3.57 -7.42 -12.12
N LYS A 171 2.45 -7.29 -12.85
CA LYS A 171 2.24 -7.95 -14.15
C LYS A 171 3.16 -7.40 -15.24
N GLN A 172 3.56 -6.14 -15.15
CA GLN A 172 4.47 -5.49 -16.10
C GLN A 172 5.95 -5.83 -15.81
N MET A 173 6.26 -6.27 -14.60
CA MET A 173 7.64 -6.57 -14.21
C MET A 173 8.07 -7.98 -14.63
N ASN A 174 9.13 -8.11 -15.42
CA ASN A 174 9.80 -9.40 -15.61
C ASN A 174 10.92 -9.56 -14.56
N PHE A 175 10.78 -10.51 -13.64
CA PHE A 175 11.73 -10.68 -12.54
C PHE A 175 13.10 -11.21 -12.98
N ASP A 176 13.34 -11.47 -14.25
CA ASP A 176 14.71 -11.64 -14.77
C ASP A 176 15.48 -10.31 -14.83
N TYR A 177 14.78 -9.18 -14.77
CA TYR A 177 15.34 -7.82 -14.77
C TYR A 177 15.32 -7.19 -13.37
N VAL A 178 16.20 -6.20 -13.19
CA VAL A 178 16.30 -5.39 -11.97
C VAL A 178 15.49 -4.12 -12.20
N TYR A 179 14.38 -3.99 -11.50
CA TYR A 179 13.60 -2.75 -11.43
C TYR A 179 13.93 -1.96 -10.18
N LYS A 180 13.67 -0.65 -10.23
CA LYS A 180 13.71 0.25 -9.10
C LYS A 180 12.37 0.96 -8.97
N ILE A 181 11.96 1.24 -7.74
CA ILE A 181 10.91 2.20 -7.46
C ILE A 181 11.58 3.53 -7.12
N GLU A 182 11.30 4.54 -7.92
CA GLU A 182 11.56 5.92 -7.53
C GLU A 182 10.38 6.41 -6.72
N SER A 183 10.67 7.04 -5.59
CA SER A 183 9.68 7.47 -4.62
C SER A 183 10.00 8.85 -4.12
N ASN A 184 8.94 9.59 -3.81
CA ASN A 184 9.01 10.88 -3.14
C ASN A 184 7.89 10.97 -2.11
N VAL A 185 8.18 11.57 -0.96
CA VAL A 185 7.20 11.81 0.11
C VAL A 185 6.84 13.28 0.11
N TYR A 186 5.55 13.56 0.12
CA TYR A 186 5.00 14.90 0.27
C TYR A 186 4.29 14.98 1.61
N HIS A 187 4.66 15.95 2.42
CA HIS A 187 4.01 16.21 3.70
C HIS A 187 2.81 17.12 3.48
N ASP A 188 1.61 16.61 3.73
CA ASP A 188 0.37 17.37 3.70
C ASP A 188 -0.24 17.47 5.11
N TYR A 189 -1.16 18.40 5.31
CA TYR A 189 -1.87 18.59 6.59
C TYR A 189 -2.69 17.34 6.97
N ASP A 190 -3.21 16.64 5.97
CA ASP A 190 -4.03 15.43 6.12
C ASP A 190 -3.21 14.12 6.14
N GLY A 191 -1.88 14.25 6.20
CA GLY A 191 -0.92 13.14 6.29
C GLY A 191 0.01 13.02 5.08
N ASP A 192 1.09 12.28 5.27
CA ASP A 192 2.11 12.14 4.23
C ASP A 192 1.62 11.31 3.04
N VAL A 193 2.04 11.70 1.84
CA VAL A 193 1.70 11.03 0.59
C VAL A 193 2.97 10.52 -0.08
N LEU A 194 3.01 9.22 -0.36
CA LEU A 194 4.02 8.59 -1.20
C LEU A 194 3.59 8.69 -2.66
N ASN A 195 4.40 9.36 -3.46
CA ASN A 195 4.36 9.26 -4.92
C ASN A 195 5.46 8.33 -5.37
N PHE A 196 5.19 7.47 -6.34
CA PHE A 196 6.19 6.56 -6.84
C PHE A 196 6.08 6.34 -8.35
N GLY A 197 7.17 5.87 -8.96
CA GLY A 197 7.26 5.42 -10.35
C GLY A 197 8.13 4.17 -10.46
N LEU A 198 7.81 3.28 -11.40
CA LEU A 198 8.62 2.11 -11.71
C LEU A 198 9.64 2.47 -12.80
N VAL A 199 10.90 2.13 -12.56
CA VAL A 199 12.01 2.32 -13.51
C VAL A 199 12.73 0.98 -13.71
N ALA A 200 13.19 0.70 -14.93
CA ALA A 200 13.89 -0.53 -15.30
C ALA A 200 15.36 -0.25 -15.65
#